data_AF-A0A1L9UNS4-F1
#
_entry.id   AF-A0A1L9UNS4-F1
#
_cell.length_a   1.000
_cell.length_b   1.000
_cell.length_c   1.000
_cell.angle_alpha   90.00
_cell.angle_beta   90.00
_cell.angle_gamma   90.00
#
_symmetry.space_group_name_H-M   'P 1'
#
loop_
_entity.id
_entity.type
_entity.pdbx_description
1 polymer ?
#
loop_
_entity_poly.entity_id
_entity_poly.type
_entity_poly.pdbx_seq_one_letter_code
_entity_poly.pdbx_strand_id
1 'polypeptide(L)'
;MSTTTTTITTTLTGAPTGSPRVLSVSKSPTHTISKTPVPSITLLPNHGVSGDCHAGKTLQHNPSTSSTTTTAAGNPRQIHLLPVESLRYISSTTLKGNPPLTPGGVGENVTTEGIELGNLPVGTEIHFGDGDSNNGAIVKITGVREPGPGLEKVRPGLREAFRGVKKADNTYSL
;
A
#
# COMPACT_ATOMS: atom_id res chain seq x y z
N MET A 1 -27.74 3.87 -24.91
CA MET A 1 -26.54 3.00 -24.78
C MET A 1 -26.40 2.71 -23.29
N SER A 2 -26.84 1.55 -22.83
CA SER A 2 -26.80 1.19 -21.40
C SER A 2 -25.50 0.43 -21.13
N THR A 3 -24.59 1.02 -20.40
CA THR A 3 -23.35 0.37 -19.94
C THR A 3 -23.67 -0.55 -18.77
N THR A 4 -23.47 -1.85 -18.98
CA THR A 4 -23.52 -2.87 -17.92
C THR A 4 -22.16 -2.90 -17.22
N THR A 5 -22.12 -2.50 -15.95
CA THR A 5 -20.94 -2.67 -15.08
C THR A 5 -20.96 -4.09 -14.51
N THR A 6 -20.00 -4.93 -14.89
CA THR A 6 -19.82 -6.27 -14.32
C THR A 6 -18.92 -6.17 -13.10
N THR A 7 -19.50 -6.29 -11.90
CA THR A 7 -18.74 -6.43 -10.65
C THR A 7 -18.24 -7.86 -10.51
N ILE A 8 -16.92 -8.07 -10.54
CA ILE A 8 -16.32 -9.38 -10.27
C ILE A 8 -15.91 -9.40 -8.80
N THR A 9 -16.65 -10.15 -7.98
CA THR A 9 -16.27 -10.44 -6.59
C THR A 9 -15.37 -11.68 -6.59
N THR A 10 -14.06 -11.48 -6.46
CA THR A 10 -13.12 -12.59 -6.30
C THR A 10 -13.07 -13.00 -4.82
N THR A 11 -13.57 -14.19 -4.50
CA THR A 11 -13.37 -14.80 -3.18
C THR A 11 -12.02 -15.51 -3.19
N LEU A 12 -11.06 -15.00 -2.41
CA LEU A 12 -9.74 -15.61 -2.25
C LEU A 12 -9.87 -16.94 -1.50
N THR A 13 -9.40 -18.04 -2.12
CA THR A 13 -9.39 -19.37 -1.51
C THR A 13 -8.24 -19.50 -0.52
N GLY A 14 -8.57 -19.32 0.76
CA GLY A 14 -7.65 -19.38 1.88
C GLY A 14 -8.08 -18.35 2.91
N ALA A 15 -9.26 -18.54 3.52
CA ALA A 15 -9.92 -17.52 4.31
C ALA A 15 -9.01 -16.99 5.43
N PRO A 16 -8.54 -15.73 5.37
CA PRO A 16 -8.03 -15.08 6.55
C PRO A 16 -9.14 -15.10 7.62
N THR A 17 -8.79 -15.44 8.85
CA THR A 17 -9.75 -15.53 9.95
C THR A 17 -10.27 -14.13 10.32
N GLY A 18 -11.35 -13.71 9.67
CA GLY A 18 -12.05 -12.43 9.89
C GLY A 18 -12.29 -11.66 8.59
N SER A 19 -13.33 -10.84 8.58
CA SER A 19 -13.59 -9.93 7.45
C SER A 19 -12.39 -8.99 7.24
N PRO A 20 -11.98 -8.73 5.98
CA PRO A 20 -10.94 -7.75 5.67
C PRO A 20 -11.18 -6.43 6.39
N ARG A 21 -10.12 -5.83 6.95
CA ARG A 21 -10.22 -4.53 7.62
C ARG A 21 -9.00 -3.64 7.40
N VAL A 22 -9.21 -2.36 7.66
CA VAL A 22 -8.12 -1.41 7.86
C VAL A 22 -7.64 -1.53 9.30
N LEU A 23 -6.38 -1.93 9.49
CA LEU A 23 -5.76 -2.00 10.81
C LEU A 23 -5.24 -0.63 11.24
N SER A 24 -4.67 0.14 10.32
CA SER A 24 -4.12 1.46 10.59
C SER A 24 -4.05 2.30 9.32
N VAL A 25 -4.10 3.62 9.48
CA VAL A 25 -3.82 4.58 8.41
C VAL A 25 -2.71 5.52 8.85
N SER A 26 -1.85 5.89 7.90
CA SER A 26 -0.65 6.68 8.14
C SER A 26 -0.42 7.68 7.01
N LYS A 27 0.19 8.81 7.33
CA LYS A 27 0.65 9.80 6.33
C LYS A 27 1.95 10.45 6.77
N SER A 28 2.68 11.03 5.82
CA SER A 28 3.82 11.90 6.14
C SER A 28 3.81 13.15 5.27
N PRO A 29 3.91 14.35 5.85
CA PRO A 29 4.04 15.58 5.08
C PRO A 29 5.43 15.74 4.44
N THR A 30 6.39 14.87 4.75
CA THR A 30 7.77 14.93 4.25
C THR A 30 8.16 13.61 3.57
N HIS A 31 9.17 13.65 2.69
CA HIS A 31 9.70 12.46 1.98
C HIS A 31 10.53 11.54 2.90
N THR A 32 9.94 11.14 4.02
CA THR A 32 10.45 10.09 4.90
C THR A 32 9.92 8.73 4.45
N ILE A 33 10.69 7.68 4.71
CA ILE A 33 10.24 6.32 4.45
C ILE A 33 9.15 5.90 5.42
N SER A 34 9.26 6.26 6.70
CA SER A 34 8.23 5.98 7.70
C SER A 34 7.19 7.09 7.73
N LYS A 35 5.93 6.69 7.88
CA LYS A 35 4.75 7.54 8.05
C LYS A 35 4.22 7.41 9.48
N THR A 36 3.58 8.46 9.97
CA THR A 36 3.01 8.46 11.32
C THR A 36 1.58 7.94 11.26
N PRO A 37 1.20 6.95 12.11
CA PRO A 37 -0.19 6.54 12.27
C PRO A 37 -1.08 7.70 12.71
N VAL A 38 -2.26 7.80 12.12
CA VAL A 38 -3.25 8.84 12.41
C VAL A 38 -4.64 8.22 12.58
N PRO A 39 -5.57 8.88 13.30
CA PRO A 39 -6.93 8.34 13.47
C PRO A 39 -7.71 8.23 12.15
N SER A 40 -7.40 9.07 11.17
CA SER A 40 -8.03 9.07 9.85
C SER A 40 -7.17 9.72 8.77
N ILE A 41 -7.43 9.35 7.52
CA ILE A 41 -6.89 10.00 6.33
C ILE A 41 -8.03 10.41 5.40
N THR A 42 -7.82 11.46 4.60
CA THR A 42 -8.76 11.89 3.57
C THR A 42 -8.19 11.58 2.21
N LEU A 43 -8.91 10.81 1.40
CA LEU A 43 -8.54 10.54 0.01
C LEU A 43 -9.13 11.61 -0.89
N LEU A 44 -8.26 12.25 -1.67
CA LEU A 44 -8.62 13.23 -2.68
C LEU A 44 -8.67 12.53 -4.04
N PRO A 45 -9.82 12.57 -4.76
CA PRO A 45 -9.97 11.89 -6.05
C PRO A 45 -8.84 12.24 -7.02
N ASN A 46 -8.21 11.21 -7.60
CA ASN A 46 -7.11 11.35 -8.56
C ASN A 46 -5.93 12.20 -8.06
N HIS A 47 -5.74 12.27 -6.74
CA HIS A 47 -4.70 13.09 -6.14
C HIS A 47 -3.96 12.37 -5.01
N GLY A 48 -4.64 11.56 -4.20
CA GLY A 48 -4.03 10.76 -3.13
C GLY A 48 -4.41 11.21 -1.72
N VAL A 49 -3.56 10.93 -0.74
CA VAL A 49 -3.83 11.20 0.67
C VAL A 49 -3.58 12.66 1.02
N SER A 50 -4.60 13.37 1.54
CA SER A 50 -4.47 14.77 1.96
C SER A 50 -3.39 14.98 3.04
N GLY A 51 -2.40 15.81 2.72
CA GLY A 51 -1.25 16.10 3.58
C GLY A 51 -0.14 15.04 3.53
N ASP A 52 -0.18 14.09 2.60
CA ASP A 52 0.95 13.20 2.29
C ASP A 52 1.86 13.81 1.22
N CYS A 53 3.18 13.68 1.37
CA CYS A 53 4.16 14.22 0.43
C CYS A 53 4.13 13.56 -0.95
N HIS A 54 3.50 12.40 -1.10
CA HIS A 54 3.33 11.75 -2.40
C HIS A 54 2.01 12.12 -3.09
N ALA A 55 1.16 12.93 -2.44
CA ALA A 55 -0.08 13.39 -3.05
C ALA A 55 0.20 14.36 -4.20
N GLY A 56 -0.47 14.14 -5.33
CA GLY A 56 -0.26 14.89 -6.55
C GLY A 56 -0.84 14.19 -7.77
N LYS A 57 -1.22 14.97 -8.77
CA LYS A 57 -1.70 14.45 -10.07
C LYS A 57 -0.57 13.79 -10.86
N THR A 58 0.62 14.34 -10.75
CA THR A 58 1.84 13.82 -11.37
C THR A 58 2.76 13.26 -10.31
N LEU A 59 3.56 12.26 -10.69
CA LEU A 59 4.52 11.67 -9.80
C LEU A 59 5.61 12.71 -9.45
N GLN A 60 5.73 13.05 -8.18
CA GLN A 60 6.77 13.94 -7.68
C GLN A 60 8.01 13.11 -7.34
N HIS A 61 9.05 13.19 -8.19
CA HIS A 61 10.39 12.73 -7.84
C HIS A 61 11.17 13.89 -7.21
N ASN A 62 11.80 13.65 -6.05
CA ASN A 62 12.72 14.61 -5.44
C ASN A 62 13.93 14.84 -6.39
N PRO A 63 14.21 16.08 -6.84
CA PRO A 63 15.23 16.41 -7.84
C PRO A 63 16.69 16.21 -7.38
N SER A 64 16.94 15.72 -6.16
CA SER A 64 18.30 15.50 -5.64
C SER A 64 19.05 14.30 -6.28
N THR A 65 18.41 13.51 -7.13
CA THR A 65 19.05 12.42 -7.89
C THR A 65 18.68 12.54 -9.36
N SER A 66 19.71 12.67 -10.19
CA SER A 66 19.72 13.01 -11.63
C SER A 66 18.88 12.10 -12.56
N SER A 67 17.56 12.12 -12.38
CA SER A 67 16.59 11.42 -13.25
C SER A 67 15.24 12.15 -13.19
N THR A 68 15.17 13.31 -13.83
CA THR A 68 13.92 14.06 -14.00
C THR A 68 13.09 13.39 -15.10
N THR A 69 12.22 12.46 -14.72
CA THR A 69 11.11 12.00 -15.57
C THR A 69 9.80 12.25 -14.84
N THR A 70 9.27 13.46 -14.96
CA THR A 70 7.85 13.72 -14.66
C THR A 70 7.06 12.99 -15.72
N THR A 71 6.49 11.84 -15.38
CA THR A 71 5.73 11.05 -16.34
C THR A 71 4.36 11.68 -16.55
N ALA A 72 4.00 11.96 -17.81
CA ALA A 72 2.63 12.35 -18.18
C ALA A 72 1.58 11.27 -17.84
N ALA A 73 2.04 10.05 -17.52
CA ALA A 73 1.25 8.87 -17.18
C ALA A 73 0.52 8.92 -15.81
N GLY A 74 0.51 10.07 -15.13
CA GLY A 74 -0.12 10.24 -13.82
C GLY A 74 0.72 9.70 -12.66
N ASN A 75 0.23 9.88 -11.43
CA ASN A 75 0.90 9.47 -10.21
C ASN A 75 0.44 8.07 -9.74
N PRO A 76 1.24 7.00 -9.92
CA PRO A 76 0.91 5.68 -9.37
C PRO A 76 1.10 5.59 -7.84
N ARG A 77 1.57 6.66 -7.18
CA ARG A 77 1.90 6.69 -5.73
C ARG A 77 0.92 7.54 -4.93
N GLN A 78 -0.32 7.61 -5.39
CA GLN A 78 -1.39 8.37 -4.72
C GLN A 78 -1.74 7.80 -3.35
N ILE A 79 -1.68 6.48 -3.21
CA ILE A 79 -1.90 5.76 -1.95
C ILE A 79 -1.17 4.42 -2.01
N HIS A 80 -0.55 4.01 -0.90
CA HIS A 80 0.06 2.68 -0.76
C HIS A 80 -0.67 1.88 0.31
N LEU A 81 -0.96 0.62 0.02
CA LEU A 81 -1.55 -0.32 0.98
C LEU A 81 -0.46 -1.35 1.35
N LEU A 82 -0.55 -1.99 2.50
CA LEU A 82 0.28 -3.14 2.83
C LEU A 82 -0.46 -4.06 3.82
N PRO A 83 -0.47 -5.38 3.65
CA PRO A 83 -1.01 -6.29 4.66
C PRO A 83 -0.11 -6.34 5.90
N VAL A 84 -0.69 -6.32 7.09
CA VAL A 84 0.05 -6.50 8.35
C VAL A 84 0.73 -7.87 8.41
N GLU A 85 0.19 -8.86 7.70
CA GLU A 85 0.73 -10.19 7.53
C GLU A 85 2.15 -10.14 6.96
N SER A 86 2.42 -9.27 5.97
CA SER A 86 3.77 -9.08 5.43
C SER A 86 4.73 -8.50 6.46
N LEU A 87 4.28 -7.52 7.27
CA LEU A 87 5.07 -6.93 8.35
C LEU A 87 5.42 -7.97 9.43
N ARG A 88 4.42 -8.77 9.86
CA ARG A 88 4.58 -9.83 10.85
C ARG A 88 5.50 -10.94 10.33
N TYR A 89 5.32 -11.35 9.07
CA TYR A 89 6.16 -12.36 8.44
C TYR A 89 7.62 -11.91 8.44
N ILE A 90 7.94 -10.77 7.84
CA ILE A 90 9.32 -10.25 7.78
C ILE A 90 9.93 -10.08 9.16
N SER A 91 9.17 -9.58 10.14
CA SER A 91 9.64 -9.38 11.51
C SER A 91 9.97 -10.70 12.22
N SER A 92 9.20 -11.76 11.96
CA SER A 92 9.35 -13.06 12.63
C SER A 92 10.33 -14.01 11.94
N THR A 93 10.53 -13.85 10.62
CA THR A 93 11.40 -14.71 9.81
C THR A 93 12.71 -14.01 9.49
N THR A 94 12.71 -13.14 8.47
CA THR A 94 13.92 -12.59 7.85
C THR A 94 14.69 -11.64 8.75
N LEU A 95 14.02 -10.96 9.69
CA LEU A 95 14.62 -9.97 10.58
C LEU A 95 14.47 -10.32 12.06
N LYS A 96 14.36 -11.62 12.39
CA LYS A 96 14.26 -12.11 13.77
C LYS A 96 15.38 -11.51 14.64
N GLY A 97 15.01 -11.05 15.85
CA GLY A 97 15.92 -10.40 16.79
C GLY A 97 15.97 -8.87 16.66
N ASN A 98 15.30 -8.29 15.66
CA ASN A 98 15.08 -6.85 15.58
C ASN A 98 13.71 -6.46 16.17
N PRO A 99 13.49 -5.19 16.55
CA PRO A 99 12.16 -4.70 16.88
C PRO A 99 11.15 -4.98 15.76
N PRO A 100 9.91 -5.39 16.07
CA PRO A 100 8.90 -5.63 15.03
C PRO A 100 8.66 -4.40 14.14
N LEU A 101 8.39 -4.63 12.86
CA LEU A 101 7.90 -3.58 11.97
C LEU A 101 6.49 -3.18 12.40
N THR A 102 6.22 -1.88 12.37
CA THR A 102 4.93 -1.30 12.76
C THR A 102 4.20 -0.72 11.55
N PRO A 103 2.86 -0.58 11.63
CA PRO A 103 2.09 0.17 10.65
C PRO A 103 2.69 1.55 10.33
N GLY A 104 2.70 1.91 9.05
CA GLY A 104 3.33 3.11 8.49
C GLY A 104 4.85 3.07 8.44
N GLY A 105 5.50 2.10 9.10
CA GLY A 105 6.94 2.06 9.31
C GLY A 105 7.75 1.90 8.03
N VAL A 106 7.15 1.34 6.98
CA VAL A 106 7.79 1.05 5.68
C VAL A 106 7.24 1.90 4.53
N GLY A 107 6.36 2.85 4.86
CA GLY A 107 5.89 3.89 3.94
C GLY A 107 4.57 3.59 3.26
N GLU A 108 3.81 2.62 3.77
CA GLU A 108 2.41 2.43 3.41
C GLU A 108 1.51 3.50 4.04
N ASN A 109 0.44 3.88 3.34
CA ASN A 109 -0.59 4.75 3.89
C ASN A 109 -1.68 3.98 4.62
N VAL A 110 -1.95 2.74 4.19
CA VAL A 110 -3.01 1.91 4.76
C VAL A 110 -2.41 0.54 5.08
N THR A 111 -2.38 0.20 6.36
CA THR A 111 -2.08 -1.16 6.78
C THR A 111 -3.40 -1.92 6.87
N THR A 112 -3.54 -2.96 6.07
CA THR A 112 -4.73 -3.83 6.03
C THR A 112 -4.49 -5.12 6.82
N GLU A 113 -5.57 -5.83 7.13
CA GLU A 113 -5.51 -7.16 7.71
C GLU A 113 -6.61 -8.03 7.12
N GLY A 114 -6.28 -9.29 6.84
CA GLY A 114 -7.20 -10.27 6.30
C GLY A 114 -7.55 -10.08 4.82
N ILE A 115 -6.65 -9.52 4.01
CA ILE A 115 -6.83 -9.41 2.56
C ILE A 115 -5.52 -9.72 1.82
N GLU A 116 -5.61 -10.62 0.84
CA GLU A 116 -4.47 -10.99 0.00
C GLU A 116 -4.31 -10.01 -1.16
N LEU A 117 -3.83 -8.81 -0.82
CA LEU A 117 -3.70 -7.71 -1.78
C LEU A 117 -2.80 -8.05 -2.97
N GLY A 118 -1.81 -8.90 -2.76
CA GLY A 118 -0.85 -9.19 -3.79
C GLY A 118 -1.42 -9.96 -4.98
N ASN A 119 -2.37 -10.87 -4.74
CA ASN A 119 -2.98 -11.67 -5.80
C ASN A 119 -4.09 -10.93 -6.55
N LEU A 120 -4.39 -9.69 -6.18
CA LEU A 120 -5.42 -8.90 -6.84
C LEU A 120 -4.90 -8.35 -8.19
N PRO A 121 -5.65 -8.55 -9.29
CA PRO A 121 -5.30 -7.97 -10.58
C PRO A 121 -5.20 -6.44 -10.55
N VAL A 122 -4.34 -5.88 -11.40
CA VAL A 122 -4.38 -4.45 -11.71
C VAL A 122 -5.77 -4.08 -12.24
N GLY A 123 -6.32 -2.98 -11.74
CA GLY A 123 -7.68 -2.55 -12.02
C GLY A 123 -8.71 -2.97 -10.98
N THR A 124 -8.35 -3.85 -10.04
CA THR A 124 -9.24 -4.22 -8.91
C THR A 124 -9.58 -2.98 -8.09
N GLU A 125 -10.87 -2.79 -7.80
CA GLU A 125 -11.36 -1.73 -6.92
C GLU A 125 -11.52 -2.27 -5.49
N ILE A 126 -10.94 -1.54 -4.53
CA ILE A 126 -11.05 -1.79 -3.10
C ILE A 126 -11.96 -0.73 -2.52
N HIS A 127 -13.06 -1.17 -1.94
CA HIS A 127 -14.07 -0.31 -1.34
C HIS A 127 -13.83 -0.22 0.16
N PHE A 128 -13.67 1.00 0.67
CA PHE A 128 -13.49 1.30 2.08
C PHE A 128 -14.80 1.83 2.67
N GLY A 129 -15.42 1.07 3.56
CA GLY A 129 -16.65 1.44 4.24
C GLY A 129 -17.42 0.21 4.68
N ASP A 130 -18.45 0.41 5.50
CA ASP A 130 -19.36 -0.66 5.89
C ASP A 130 -20.20 -1.01 4.67
N GLY A 131 -20.19 -2.27 4.24
CA GLY A 131 -20.65 -2.74 2.92
C GLY A 131 -22.07 -2.35 2.48
N ASP A 132 -22.85 -1.74 3.37
CA ASP A 132 -24.21 -1.24 3.14
C ASP A 132 -24.26 0.27 2.77
N SER A 133 -23.13 0.98 2.82
CA SER A 133 -23.04 2.41 2.52
C SER A 133 -22.34 2.67 1.18
N ASN A 134 -23.08 3.21 0.20
CA ASN A 134 -22.52 3.73 -1.07
C ASN A 134 -21.66 5.00 -0.88
N ASN A 135 -21.17 5.26 0.33
CA ASN A 135 -20.48 6.49 0.72
C ASN A 135 -19.01 6.26 1.09
N GLY A 136 -18.49 5.06 0.78
CA GLY A 136 -17.12 4.65 1.03
C GLY A 136 -16.13 5.17 -0.02
N ALA A 137 -14.87 5.31 0.37
CA ALA A 137 -13.82 5.64 -0.60
C ALA A 137 -13.48 4.40 -1.46
N ILE A 138 -13.18 4.61 -2.74
CA ILE A 138 -12.80 3.54 -3.66
C ILE A 138 -11.36 3.79 -4.10
N VAL A 139 -10.52 2.75 -3.98
CA VAL A 139 -9.13 2.76 -4.45
C VAL A 139 -8.96 1.69 -5.51
N LYS A 140 -8.40 2.06 -6.66
CA LYS A 140 -8.06 1.10 -7.71
C LYS A 140 -6.61 0.65 -7.58
N ILE A 141 -6.36 -0.66 -7.61
CA ILE A 141 -5.01 -1.21 -7.68
C ILE A 141 -4.37 -0.83 -9.01
N THR A 142 -3.28 -0.07 -8.95
CA THR A 142 -2.52 0.36 -10.14
C THR A 142 -1.30 -0.50 -10.42
N GLY A 143 -0.91 -1.36 -9.47
CA GLY A 143 0.25 -2.22 -9.59
C GLY A 143 0.91 -2.48 -8.24
N VAL A 144 1.99 -3.25 -8.30
CA VAL A 144 2.80 -3.65 -7.16
C VAL A 144 4.01 -2.73 -7.04
N ARG A 145 4.33 -2.33 -5.82
CA ARG A 145 5.47 -1.45 -5.56
C ARG A 145 6.76 -2.27 -5.40
N GLU A 146 7.75 -1.95 -6.22
CA GLU A 146 9.08 -2.53 -6.03
C GLU A 146 9.79 -1.96 -4.78
N PRO A 147 10.35 -2.80 -3.90
CA PRO A 147 11.09 -2.37 -2.72
C PRO A 147 12.25 -1.44 -3.06
N GLY A 148 12.15 -0.19 -2.60
CA GLY A 148 13.11 0.87 -2.88
C GLY A 148 14.27 0.95 -1.88
N PRO A 149 15.35 1.69 -2.20
CA PRO A 149 16.51 1.87 -1.32
C PRO A 149 16.19 2.56 0.01
N GLY A 150 15.04 3.25 0.13
CA GLY A 150 14.60 3.87 1.39
C GLY A 150 14.40 2.86 2.52
N LEU A 151 14.07 1.60 2.21
CA LEU A 151 13.88 0.55 3.22
C LEU A 151 15.17 0.23 3.97
N GLU A 152 16.33 0.30 3.32
CA GLU A 152 17.63 0.09 3.98
C GLU A 152 17.92 1.17 5.04
N LYS A 153 17.32 2.36 4.90
CA LYS A 153 17.42 3.43 5.90
C LYS A 153 16.53 3.20 7.12
N VAL A 154 15.45 2.43 6.97
CA VAL A 154 14.64 1.97 8.12
C VAL A 154 15.43 0.95 8.91
N ARG A 155 15.96 -0.06 8.19
CA ARG A 155 16.74 -1.13 8.76
C ARG A 155 17.57 -1.84 7.69
N PRO A 156 18.84 -2.16 7.96
CA PRO A 156 19.66 -2.96 7.06
C PRO A 156 19.01 -4.31 6.72
N GLY A 157 19.04 -4.68 5.44
CA GLY A 157 18.49 -5.94 4.93
C GLY A 157 16.97 -5.93 4.70
N LEU A 158 16.27 -4.86 5.08
CA LEU A 158 14.82 -4.78 4.95
C LEU A 158 14.38 -4.78 3.48
N ARG A 159 15.14 -4.18 2.57
CA ARG A 159 14.78 -4.17 1.15
C ARG A 159 14.78 -5.58 0.57
N GLU A 160 15.81 -6.37 0.88
CA GLU A 160 15.91 -7.75 0.42
C GLU A 160 14.88 -8.65 1.10
N ALA A 161 14.53 -8.39 2.36
CA ALA A 161 13.45 -9.10 3.03
C ALA A 161 12.10 -8.95 2.29
N PHE A 162 11.73 -7.73 1.90
CA PHE A 162 10.53 -7.48 1.09
C PHE A 162 10.60 -8.09 -0.32
N ARG A 163 11.78 -8.10 -0.94
CA ARG A 163 11.98 -8.82 -2.22
C ARG A 163 11.86 -10.33 -2.08
N GLY A 164 12.20 -10.86 -0.91
CA GLY A 164 12.07 -12.28 -0.57
C GLY A 164 10.62 -12.73 -0.43
N VAL A 165 9.73 -11.88 0.12
CA VAL A 165 8.28 -12.14 0.22
C VAL A 165 7.67 -12.41 -1.16
N LYS A 166 8.12 -11.66 -2.19
CA LYS A 166 7.71 -11.88 -3.60
C LYS A 166 7.97 -13.32 -4.10
N LYS A 167 8.88 -14.07 -3.45
CA LYS A 167 9.30 -15.40 -3.90
C LYS A 167 8.76 -16.56 -3.06
N ALA A 168 8.44 -16.34 -1.79
CA ALA A 168 8.13 -17.44 -0.86
C ALA A 168 6.64 -17.82 -0.83
N ASP A 169 5.75 -16.93 -1.27
CA ASP A 169 4.32 -17.11 -0.99
C ASP A 169 3.39 -16.58 -2.11
N ASN A 170 3.94 -16.24 -3.28
CA ASN A 170 3.20 -15.57 -4.37
C ASN A 170 2.54 -14.24 -3.95
N THR A 171 2.85 -13.75 -2.74
CA THR A 171 2.29 -12.55 -2.13
C THR A 171 3.08 -11.32 -2.59
N TYR A 172 2.40 -10.40 -3.25
CA TYR A 172 3.00 -9.14 -3.66
C TYR A 172 2.91 -8.11 -2.53
N SER A 173 4.05 -7.51 -2.19
CA SER A 173 4.10 -6.35 -1.28
C SER A 173 3.70 -5.09 -2.04
N LEU A 174 2.62 -4.45 -1.62
CA LEU A 174 2.12 -3.19 -2.18
C LEU A 174 2.88 -1.95 -1.65
#